data_AF-A0A543FVY8-F1
#
_entry.id   AF-A0A543FVY8-F1
#
_cell.length_a   1.000
_cell.length_b   1.000
_cell.length_c   1.000
_cell.angle_alpha   90.00
_cell.angle_beta   90.00
_cell.angle_gamma   90.00
#
_symmetry.space_group_name_H-M   'P 1'
#
loop_
_entity.id
_entity.type
_entity.pdbx_description
1 polymer ?
#
loop_
_entity_poly.entity_id
_entity_poly.type
_entity_poly.pdbx_seq_one_letter_code
_entity_poly.pdbx_strand_id
1 'polypeptide(L)'
;MAHLARWSTAVVFTLATRWLPRLPVWDRLALATRAVEGTEETPPGAWNDVTALLWQADQLQKALVRRVVDDAAAFVDVSELRRPGLHLAAAMKEAGNLLRQQHLQDDPRRTEVDTMLLPDREGERRFTLAELRVARDLGQVHVMRADMARRAAAVAAVSGTDAARWAVRWDPSGRFDADPLAGGEDADRPAVRGWVAHPSIVADELGRWSTRPRAAEVTWRGAPPSAGSRLCTFTSAAMPRVTEEQAAAAFMARPDLVAEIVAEIDGLRRSVQRDRIAEEVTERAARLQAEEPQLPDLFAPGDSWACTRAVEWVRTRAVVRTPDEVWGQFDRDRSGDDPEGWVPDRTAELLAVGYADVPAYLTRHFGAHSEAGAVQLLRIPGPAGPLYAVGAGSHRAHLCRILGLPWMFSVTTMMSLPRRIETTAVTPSEHGPEGARETATLWRGLLARGLVRGELITRYSDWVVEFRIEYALAPWLLLPADRATAYNQRYELLYPGAWAGAGIPEAALRSAQAWRSWLTAPLGAPTGVDNADVS
;
A
#
# COMPACT_ATOMS: atom_id res chain seq x y z
N MET A 1 -4.05 -34.58 -34.41
CA MET A 1 -3.72 -33.18 -34.05
C MET A 1 -3.76 -32.94 -32.54
N ALA A 2 -4.84 -33.27 -31.82
CA ALA A 2 -4.90 -33.10 -30.35
C ALA A 2 -3.82 -33.88 -29.56
N HIS A 3 -3.41 -35.05 -30.04
CA HIS A 3 -2.35 -35.85 -29.41
C HIS A 3 -0.93 -35.25 -29.60
N LEU A 4 -0.71 -34.55 -30.71
CA LEU A 4 0.56 -33.89 -31.06
C LEU A 4 0.70 -32.55 -30.33
N ALA A 5 -0.40 -31.83 -30.12
CA ALA A 5 -0.47 -30.65 -29.26
C ALA A 5 -0.24 -31.00 -27.78
N ARG A 6 -0.78 -32.12 -27.29
CA ARG A 6 -0.53 -32.60 -25.91
C ARG A 6 0.91 -33.05 -25.69
N TRP A 7 1.50 -33.73 -26.67
CA TRP A 7 2.89 -34.20 -26.58
C TRP A 7 3.90 -33.04 -26.64
N SER A 8 3.68 -32.07 -27.54
CA SER A 8 4.50 -30.86 -27.61
C SER A 8 4.37 -29.99 -26.35
N THR A 9 3.16 -29.85 -25.79
CA THR A 9 2.95 -29.14 -24.53
C THR A 9 3.66 -29.84 -23.36
N ALA A 10 3.56 -31.17 -23.27
CA ALA A 10 4.24 -31.95 -22.23
C ALA A 10 5.78 -31.90 -22.35
N VAL A 11 6.32 -31.90 -23.58
CA VAL A 11 7.77 -31.76 -23.83
C VAL A 11 8.25 -30.35 -23.48
N VAL A 12 7.53 -29.30 -23.87
CA VAL A 12 7.84 -27.91 -23.51
C VAL A 12 7.74 -27.69 -22.00
N PHE A 13 6.72 -28.26 -21.35
CA PHE A 13 6.55 -28.18 -19.90
C PHE A 13 7.64 -28.96 -19.16
N THR A 14 8.07 -30.13 -19.67
CA THR A 14 9.16 -30.93 -19.10
C THR A 14 10.53 -30.25 -19.27
N LEU A 15 10.78 -29.61 -20.41
CA LEU A 15 11.98 -28.79 -20.64
C LEU A 15 11.98 -27.54 -19.74
N ALA A 16 10.85 -26.85 -19.62
CA ALA A 16 10.72 -25.63 -18.82
C ALA A 16 10.79 -25.88 -17.31
N THR A 17 10.25 -27.00 -16.82
CA THR A 17 10.21 -27.30 -15.38
C THR A 17 11.41 -28.10 -14.89
N ARG A 18 12.03 -28.94 -15.73
CA ARG A 18 13.08 -29.88 -15.29
C ARG A 18 14.50 -29.44 -15.64
N TRP A 19 14.66 -28.60 -16.67
CA TRP A 19 15.98 -28.17 -17.19
C TRP A 19 16.28 -26.71 -16.90
N LEU A 20 15.34 -25.80 -17.13
CA LEU A 20 15.55 -24.35 -16.93
C LEU A 20 15.99 -23.97 -15.49
N PRO A 21 15.45 -24.55 -14.41
CA PRO A 21 15.90 -24.24 -13.05
C PRO A 21 17.32 -24.73 -12.71
N ARG A 22 17.86 -25.67 -13.50
CA ARG A 22 19.20 -26.26 -13.29
C ARG A 22 20.30 -25.54 -14.05
N LEU A 23 19.94 -24.63 -14.96
CA LEU A 23 20.91 -23.81 -15.67
C LEU A 23 21.38 -22.63 -14.80
N PRO A 24 22.69 -22.36 -14.76
CA PRO A 24 23.21 -21.11 -14.23
C PRO A 24 22.46 -19.90 -14.82
N VAL A 25 22.27 -18.86 -14.01
CA VAL A 25 21.50 -17.65 -14.39
C VAL A 25 22.01 -17.06 -15.72
N TRP A 26 23.32 -17.10 -15.96
CA TRP A 26 23.96 -16.60 -17.17
C TRP A 26 23.59 -17.39 -18.44
N ASP A 27 23.42 -18.70 -18.36
CA ASP A 27 23.05 -19.52 -19.51
C ASP A 27 21.57 -19.34 -19.88
N ARG A 28 20.72 -19.09 -18.88
CA ARG A 28 19.32 -18.69 -19.10
C ARG A 28 19.22 -17.33 -19.78
N LEU A 29 20.06 -16.39 -19.36
CA LEU A 29 20.16 -15.06 -19.96
C LEU A 29 20.66 -15.17 -21.41
N ALA A 30 21.73 -15.94 -21.66
CA ALA A 30 22.29 -16.15 -22.99
C ALA A 30 21.33 -16.84 -23.97
N LEU A 31 20.48 -17.76 -23.50
CA LEU A 31 19.42 -18.38 -24.30
C LEU A 31 18.32 -17.38 -24.69
N ALA A 32 17.93 -16.49 -23.77
CA ALA A 32 16.99 -15.41 -24.07
C ALA A 32 17.60 -14.40 -25.05
N THR A 33 18.88 -14.05 -24.89
CA THR A 33 19.59 -13.13 -25.79
C THR A 33 19.79 -13.72 -27.18
N ARG A 34 20.15 -15.01 -27.32
CA ARG A 34 20.30 -15.68 -28.63
C ARG A 34 18.98 -15.86 -29.38
N ALA A 35 17.86 -16.00 -28.68
CA ALA A 35 16.55 -16.01 -29.30
C ALA A 35 16.19 -14.65 -29.93
N VAL A 36 16.82 -13.56 -29.46
CA VAL A 36 16.67 -12.19 -29.97
C VAL A 36 17.72 -11.86 -31.05
N GLU A 37 18.94 -12.39 -30.96
CA GLU A 37 20.00 -12.20 -31.96
C GLU A 37 19.72 -12.90 -33.31
N GLY A 38 18.76 -13.84 -33.35
CA GLY A 38 18.34 -14.52 -34.59
C GLY A 38 17.53 -13.66 -35.57
N THR A 39 17.26 -12.40 -35.24
CA THR A 39 16.58 -11.42 -36.11
C THR A 39 17.48 -10.22 -36.33
N GLU A 40 18.48 -10.38 -37.21
CA GLU A 40 19.32 -9.28 -37.67
C GLU A 40 18.45 -8.18 -38.27
N GLU A 41 18.67 -6.94 -37.79
CA GLU A 41 17.87 -5.72 -37.98
C GLU A 41 16.60 -5.61 -37.11
N THR A 42 16.78 -5.46 -35.79
CA THR A 42 15.68 -5.08 -34.90
C THR A 42 15.86 -3.65 -34.34
N PRO A 43 14.96 -2.70 -34.65
CA PRO A 43 14.99 -1.34 -34.12
C PRO A 43 14.63 -1.34 -32.61
N PRO A 44 14.79 -0.20 -31.89
CA PRO A 44 14.50 -0.08 -30.45
C PRO A 44 13.10 -0.58 -29.99
N GLY A 45 12.17 -0.76 -30.94
CA GLY A 45 10.87 -1.39 -30.69
C GLY A 45 10.90 -2.87 -30.30
N ALA A 46 11.94 -3.62 -30.66
CA ALA A 46 12.03 -5.06 -30.40
C ALA A 46 12.14 -5.44 -28.92
N TRP A 47 12.71 -4.54 -28.11
CA TRP A 47 12.76 -4.73 -26.65
C TRP A 47 11.40 -4.50 -25.97
N ASN A 48 10.53 -3.70 -26.59
CA ASN A 48 9.12 -3.60 -26.18
C ASN A 48 8.40 -4.91 -26.45
N ASP A 49 8.73 -5.58 -27.56
CA ASP A 49 8.20 -6.91 -27.86
C ASP A 49 8.70 -7.96 -26.87
N VAL A 50 9.98 -7.92 -26.44
CA VAL A 50 10.50 -8.85 -25.42
C VAL A 50 9.82 -8.66 -24.06
N THR A 51 9.61 -7.41 -23.61
CA THR A 51 8.94 -7.15 -22.33
C THR A 51 7.45 -7.49 -22.41
N ALA A 52 6.79 -7.18 -23.53
CA ALA A 52 5.43 -7.59 -23.81
C ALA A 52 5.31 -9.12 -23.93
N LEU A 53 6.28 -9.81 -24.53
CA LEU A 53 6.34 -11.27 -24.66
C LEU A 53 6.57 -11.93 -23.30
N LEU A 54 7.40 -11.36 -22.43
CA LEU A 54 7.61 -11.85 -21.07
C LEU A 54 6.39 -11.62 -20.18
N TRP A 55 5.71 -10.47 -20.33
CA TRP A 55 4.44 -10.21 -19.67
C TRP A 55 3.33 -11.13 -20.20
N GLN A 56 3.23 -11.31 -21.52
CA GLN A 56 2.30 -12.26 -22.16
C GLN A 56 2.62 -13.69 -21.75
N ALA A 57 3.90 -14.06 -21.59
CA ALA A 57 4.31 -15.37 -21.10
C ALA A 57 3.93 -15.57 -19.62
N ASP A 58 4.07 -14.55 -18.77
CA ASP A 58 3.59 -14.55 -17.38
C ASP A 58 2.05 -14.68 -17.31
N GLN A 59 1.32 -13.92 -18.14
CA GLN A 59 -0.15 -14.02 -18.21
C GLN A 59 -0.62 -15.37 -18.77
N LEU A 60 0.01 -15.86 -19.84
CA LEU A 60 -0.29 -17.15 -20.44
C LEU A 60 0.02 -18.30 -19.46
N GLN A 61 1.13 -18.20 -18.72
CA GLN A 61 1.47 -19.17 -17.68
C GLN A 61 0.47 -19.12 -16.52
N LYS A 62 0.07 -17.93 -16.04
CA LYS A 62 -0.96 -17.81 -14.99
C LYS A 62 -2.30 -18.39 -15.45
N ALA A 63 -2.69 -18.14 -16.69
CA ALA A 63 -3.88 -18.71 -17.31
C ALA A 63 -3.78 -20.23 -17.48
N LEU A 64 -2.63 -20.75 -17.88
CA LEU A 64 -2.34 -22.19 -17.97
C LEU A 64 -2.34 -22.86 -16.60
N VAL A 65 -1.76 -22.24 -15.56
CA VAL A 65 -1.78 -22.76 -14.19
C VAL A 65 -3.20 -22.77 -13.65
N ARG A 66 -3.98 -21.69 -13.84
CA ARG A 66 -5.42 -21.67 -13.49
C ARG A 66 -6.16 -22.80 -14.19
N ARG A 67 -6.03 -22.89 -15.51
CA ARG A 67 -6.73 -23.91 -16.30
C ARG A 67 -6.32 -25.34 -15.95
N VAL A 68 -5.04 -25.57 -15.65
CA VAL A 68 -4.57 -26.87 -15.16
C VAL A 68 -5.14 -27.17 -13.77
N VAL A 69 -5.24 -26.18 -12.88
CA VAL A 69 -5.86 -26.35 -11.55
C VAL A 69 -7.36 -26.63 -11.69
N ASP A 70 -8.05 -25.93 -12.58
CA ASP A 70 -9.49 -26.07 -12.85
C ASP A 70 -9.81 -27.41 -13.53
N ASP A 71 -8.97 -27.86 -14.48
CA ASP A 71 -9.17 -29.10 -15.25
C ASP A 71 -8.58 -30.36 -14.56
N ALA A 72 -7.65 -30.22 -13.60
CA ALA A 72 -6.99 -31.37 -12.92
C ALA A 72 -7.82 -32.00 -11.78
N ALA A 73 -8.98 -31.42 -11.45
CA ALA A 73 -9.84 -31.88 -10.36
C ALA A 73 -10.25 -33.37 -10.42
N ALA A 74 -10.07 -34.04 -11.57
CA ALA A 74 -10.46 -35.44 -11.73
C ALA A 74 -9.31 -36.48 -11.74
N PHE A 75 -8.04 -36.12 -11.97
CA PHE A 75 -7.01 -37.15 -12.27
C PHE A 75 -5.56 -36.93 -11.80
N VAL A 76 -5.21 -35.80 -11.16
CA VAL A 76 -3.84 -35.58 -10.62
C VAL A 76 -3.90 -34.87 -9.27
N ASP A 77 -3.05 -35.25 -8.32
CA ASP A 77 -2.88 -34.51 -7.06
C ASP A 77 -2.38 -33.10 -7.36
N VAL A 78 -3.29 -32.13 -7.23
CA VAL A 78 -3.07 -30.70 -7.52
C VAL A 78 -1.91 -30.13 -6.69
N SER A 79 -1.57 -30.73 -5.55
CA SER A 79 -0.48 -30.27 -4.69
C SER A 79 0.91 -30.48 -5.32
N GLU A 80 1.09 -31.53 -6.13
CA GLU A 80 2.38 -31.84 -6.78
C GLU A 80 2.71 -30.87 -7.93
N LEU A 81 1.71 -30.32 -8.62
CA LEU A 81 1.89 -29.36 -9.72
C LEU A 81 1.91 -27.91 -9.24
N ARG A 82 1.26 -27.60 -8.12
CA ARG A 82 1.13 -26.24 -7.58
C ARG A 82 2.47 -25.66 -7.13
N ARG A 83 3.29 -26.45 -6.42
CA ARG A 83 4.56 -25.95 -5.86
C ARG A 83 5.61 -25.62 -6.95
N PRO A 84 5.84 -26.48 -7.97
CA PRO A 84 6.72 -26.12 -9.09
C PRO A 84 6.18 -24.96 -9.94
N GLY A 85 4.85 -24.91 -10.17
CA GLY A 85 4.22 -23.82 -10.92
C GLY A 85 4.36 -22.46 -10.24
N LEU A 86 4.18 -22.40 -8.92
CA LEU A 86 4.41 -21.19 -8.12
C LEU A 86 5.88 -20.78 -8.09
N HIS A 87 6.82 -21.73 -7.99
CA HIS A 87 8.25 -21.44 -8.08
C HIS A 87 8.64 -20.86 -9.44
N LEU A 88 8.14 -21.41 -10.54
CA LEU A 88 8.39 -20.89 -11.88
C LEU A 88 7.80 -19.50 -12.06
N ALA A 89 6.58 -19.26 -11.58
CA ALA A 89 5.94 -17.94 -11.60
C ALA A 89 6.73 -16.91 -10.77
N ALA A 90 7.24 -17.29 -9.60
CA ALA A 90 8.09 -16.45 -8.78
C ALA A 90 9.42 -16.13 -9.49
N ALA A 91 10.07 -17.12 -10.10
CA ALA A 91 11.31 -16.95 -10.85
C ALA A 91 11.14 -16.08 -12.10
N MET A 92 10.02 -16.23 -12.83
CA MET A 92 9.71 -15.38 -13.97
C MET A 92 9.36 -13.96 -13.54
N LYS A 93 8.61 -13.78 -12.45
CA LYS A 93 8.36 -12.46 -11.86
C LYS A 93 9.66 -11.79 -11.42
N GLU A 94 10.58 -12.54 -10.81
CA GLU A 94 11.91 -12.06 -10.44
C GLU A 94 12.73 -11.68 -11.67
N ALA A 95 12.76 -12.52 -12.71
CA ALA A 95 13.45 -12.20 -13.97
C ALA A 95 12.84 -10.97 -14.67
N GLY A 96 11.50 -10.86 -14.70
CA GLY A 96 10.79 -9.69 -15.22
C GLY A 96 11.05 -8.42 -14.40
N ASN A 97 11.16 -8.54 -13.08
CA ASN A 97 11.55 -7.43 -12.21
C ASN A 97 13.01 -7.01 -12.43
N LEU A 98 13.92 -7.97 -12.61
CA LEU A 98 15.33 -7.70 -12.91
C LEU A 98 15.49 -7.05 -14.29
N LEU A 99 14.80 -7.56 -15.31
CA LEU A 99 14.78 -6.95 -16.65
C LEU A 99 14.12 -5.57 -16.63
N ARG A 100 13.05 -5.38 -15.87
CA ARG A 100 12.44 -4.06 -15.64
C ARG A 100 13.39 -3.12 -14.90
N GLN A 101 14.13 -3.60 -13.90
CA GLN A 101 15.15 -2.81 -13.20
C GLN A 101 16.29 -2.43 -14.12
N GLN A 102 16.76 -3.35 -14.96
CA GLN A 102 17.79 -3.12 -15.97
C GLN A 102 17.29 -2.14 -17.04
N HIS A 103 16.06 -2.29 -17.52
CA HIS A 103 15.43 -1.36 -18.46
C HIS A 103 15.16 0.02 -17.85
N LEU A 104 14.79 0.11 -16.58
CA LEU A 104 14.69 1.38 -15.84
C LEU A 104 16.07 2.01 -15.56
N GLN A 105 17.15 1.21 -15.61
CA GLN A 105 18.54 1.69 -15.59
C GLN A 105 18.98 2.15 -16.99
N ASP A 106 18.44 1.55 -18.06
CA ASP A 106 18.81 1.80 -19.45
C ASP A 106 17.80 2.70 -20.22
N ASP A 107 16.83 3.35 -19.54
CA ASP A 107 15.86 4.26 -20.17
C ASP A 107 16.61 5.43 -20.84
N PRO A 108 16.57 5.57 -22.18
CA PRO A 108 17.29 6.63 -22.89
C PRO A 108 16.80 8.05 -22.54
N ARG A 109 15.65 8.20 -21.88
CA ARG A 109 15.16 9.49 -21.34
C ARG A 109 15.68 9.81 -19.94
N ARG A 110 16.32 8.85 -19.26
CA ARG A 110 17.22 9.14 -18.12
C ARG A 110 18.62 9.56 -18.59
N THR A 111 18.98 9.29 -19.84
CA THR A 111 20.24 9.73 -20.43
C THR A 111 20.33 11.25 -20.58
N GLU A 112 19.20 11.97 -20.54
CA GLU A 112 19.18 13.44 -20.41
C GLU A 112 19.56 13.93 -18.99
N VAL A 113 19.75 13.03 -18.03
CA VAL A 113 20.40 13.32 -16.73
C VAL A 113 21.81 12.71 -16.65
N ASP A 114 22.23 11.88 -17.61
CA ASP A 114 23.56 11.23 -17.65
C ASP A 114 24.60 11.97 -18.52
N THR A 115 24.43 13.28 -18.70
CA THR A 115 25.54 14.15 -19.11
C THR A 115 25.69 15.33 -18.16
N MET A 116 26.09 15.06 -16.92
CA MET A 116 26.93 16.02 -16.22
C MET A 116 28.38 15.80 -16.64
N LEU A 117 28.77 16.44 -17.74
CA LEU A 117 30.12 17.00 -17.79
C LEU A 117 30.17 18.04 -16.67
N LEU A 118 30.85 17.73 -15.57
CA LEU A 118 31.27 18.77 -14.64
C LEU A 118 32.18 19.71 -15.45
N PRO A 119 31.84 21.00 -15.62
CA PRO A 119 32.67 21.87 -16.42
C PRO A 119 34.01 22.14 -15.73
N ASP A 120 35.06 21.99 -16.53
CA ASP A 120 36.42 22.51 -16.41
C ASP A 120 37.23 22.23 -15.15
N ARG A 121 38.06 21.18 -15.23
CA ARG A 121 39.52 21.35 -15.03
C ARG A 121 40.28 20.39 -15.95
N GLU A 122 41.14 20.96 -16.81
CA GLU A 122 42.15 20.22 -17.57
C GLU A 122 42.96 19.30 -16.64
N GLY A 123 43.02 18.01 -16.99
CA GLY A 123 43.71 16.98 -16.22
C GLY A 123 42.81 15.76 -15.98
N GLU A 124 42.56 14.99 -17.05
CA GLU A 124 41.69 13.81 -17.06
C GLU A 124 42.15 12.73 -16.07
N ARG A 125 41.63 12.77 -14.85
CA ARG A 125 41.61 11.59 -13.99
C ARG A 125 40.47 10.67 -14.46
N ARG A 126 40.83 9.53 -15.04
CA ARG A 126 39.88 8.43 -15.23
C ARG A 126 39.39 7.95 -13.87
N PHE A 127 38.09 8.02 -13.63
CA PHE A 127 37.48 7.47 -12.42
C PHE A 127 37.59 5.94 -12.42
N THR A 128 37.96 5.38 -11.28
CA THR A 128 37.89 3.94 -11.04
C THR A 128 36.43 3.47 -10.98
N LEU A 129 36.19 2.19 -11.25
CA LEU A 129 34.85 1.59 -11.16
C LEU A 129 34.21 1.79 -9.76
N ALA A 130 35.02 1.86 -8.71
CA ALA A 130 34.55 2.17 -7.36
C ALA A 130 34.10 3.62 -7.22
N GLU A 131 34.80 4.58 -7.83
CA GLU A 131 34.43 6.00 -7.84
C GLU A 131 33.20 6.26 -8.70
N LEU A 132 33.05 5.57 -9.83
CA LEU A 132 31.83 5.61 -10.64
C LEU A 132 30.64 5.01 -9.90
N ARG A 133 30.83 3.93 -9.14
CA ARG A 133 29.80 3.39 -8.24
C ARG A 133 29.46 4.39 -7.14
N VAL A 134 30.44 5.03 -6.52
CA VAL A 134 30.21 6.08 -5.51
C VAL A 134 29.48 7.28 -6.11
N ALA A 135 29.86 7.76 -7.29
CA ALA A 135 29.19 8.87 -7.98
C ALA A 135 27.76 8.51 -8.40
N ARG A 136 27.52 7.29 -8.88
CA ARG A 136 26.19 6.75 -9.19
C ARG A 136 25.33 6.57 -7.93
N ASP A 137 25.92 6.07 -6.85
CA ASP A 137 25.23 5.86 -5.57
C ASP A 137 24.91 7.22 -4.91
N LEU A 138 25.78 8.23 -5.06
CA LEU A 138 25.50 9.65 -4.76
C LEU A 138 24.50 10.26 -5.76
N GLY A 139 24.46 9.71 -6.97
CA GLY A 139 23.59 10.06 -8.10
C GLY A 139 22.11 9.83 -7.82
N GLN A 140 21.77 8.77 -7.09
CA GLN A 140 20.38 8.54 -6.69
C GLN A 140 20.00 9.29 -5.40
N VAL A 141 20.96 9.53 -4.50
CA VAL A 141 20.72 10.29 -3.26
C VAL A 141 20.29 11.72 -3.56
N HIS A 142 20.94 12.41 -4.50
CA HIS A 142 20.54 13.80 -4.82
C HIS A 142 19.17 13.86 -5.52
N VAL A 143 18.87 12.93 -6.44
CA VAL A 143 17.54 12.81 -7.07
C VAL A 143 16.46 12.55 -6.02
N MET A 144 16.71 11.62 -5.09
CA MET A 144 15.82 11.35 -3.96
C MET A 144 15.66 12.59 -3.08
N ARG A 145 16.73 13.30 -2.73
CA ARG A 145 16.64 14.50 -1.88
C ARG A 145 15.85 15.61 -2.56
N ALA A 146 16.08 15.86 -3.85
CA ALA A 146 15.29 16.81 -4.63
C ALA A 146 13.82 16.41 -4.68
N ASP A 147 13.53 15.12 -4.84
CA ASP A 147 12.18 14.60 -4.79
C ASP A 147 11.52 14.79 -3.42
N MET A 148 12.21 14.45 -2.33
CA MET A 148 11.70 14.67 -0.98
C MET A 148 11.49 16.15 -0.68
N ALA A 149 12.36 17.03 -1.18
CA ALA A 149 12.20 18.47 -1.05
C ALA A 149 10.93 18.97 -1.77
N ARG A 150 10.66 18.49 -3.00
CA ARG A 150 9.42 18.82 -3.72
C ARG A 150 8.17 18.35 -2.96
N ARG A 151 8.20 17.13 -2.43
CA ARG A 151 7.09 16.57 -1.62
C ARG A 151 6.86 17.35 -0.34
N ALA A 152 7.94 17.68 0.38
CA ALA A 152 7.86 18.49 1.59
C ALA A 152 7.27 19.88 1.30
N ALA A 153 7.71 20.53 0.22
CA ALA A 153 7.15 21.81 -0.23
C ALA A 153 5.66 21.70 -0.62
N ALA A 154 5.26 20.60 -1.28
CA ALA A 154 3.87 20.33 -1.62
C ALA A 154 2.99 20.18 -0.37
N VAL A 155 3.44 19.43 0.64
CA VAL A 155 2.72 19.28 1.91
C VAL A 155 2.64 20.62 2.64
N ALA A 156 3.76 21.34 2.76
CA ALA A 156 3.79 22.64 3.44
C ALA A 156 2.82 23.67 2.83
N ALA A 157 2.64 23.64 1.51
CA ALA A 157 1.69 24.52 0.82
C ALA A 157 0.21 24.25 1.19
N VAL A 158 -0.11 23.03 1.65
CA VAL A 158 -1.49 22.61 1.95
C VAL A 158 -1.75 22.56 3.47
N SER A 159 -0.75 22.24 4.28
CA SER A 159 -0.92 21.93 5.71
C SER A 159 -0.77 23.11 6.68
N GLY A 160 -0.47 24.32 6.18
CA GLY A 160 -0.21 25.50 7.02
C GLY A 160 1.13 25.43 7.78
N THR A 161 1.31 26.27 8.81
CA THR A 161 2.57 26.43 9.55
C THR A 161 2.75 25.48 10.74
N ASP A 162 1.71 24.76 11.17
CA ASP A 162 1.75 23.93 12.37
C ASP A 162 2.35 22.55 12.08
N ALA A 163 3.66 22.42 12.30
CA ALA A 163 4.39 21.18 12.08
C ALA A 163 4.27 20.18 13.26
N ALA A 164 4.23 18.89 12.90
CA ALA A 164 4.28 17.79 13.85
C ALA A 164 5.71 17.61 14.40
N ARG A 165 5.91 17.74 15.71
CA ARG A 165 7.24 17.61 16.33
C ARG A 165 7.54 16.19 16.78
N TRP A 166 8.71 15.70 16.41
CA TRP A 166 9.18 14.35 16.72
C TRP A 166 10.61 14.35 17.25
N ALA A 167 10.89 13.47 18.20
CA ALA A 167 12.24 13.14 18.62
C ALA A 167 12.65 11.80 18.02
N VAL A 168 13.70 11.79 17.20
CA VAL A 168 14.08 10.63 16.38
C VAL A 168 15.47 10.14 16.71
N ARG A 169 15.61 8.84 16.96
CA ARG A 169 16.90 8.14 16.96
C ARG A 169 17.07 7.40 15.64
N TRP A 170 18.18 7.66 14.94
CA TRP A 170 18.51 7.08 13.64
C TRP A 170 19.68 6.11 13.74
N ASP A 171 19.62 5.02 12.99
CA ASP A 171 20.70 4.05 12.83
C ASP A 171 21.21 4.00 11.37
N PRO A 172 22.52 3.84 11.12
CA PRO A 172 23.08 3.73 9.76
C PRO A 172 22.50 2.61 8.88
N SER A 173 21.83 1.60 9.45
CA SER A 173 21.08 0.59 8.68
C SER A 173 19.80 1.11 8.02
N GLY A 174 19.42 2.36 8.30
CA GLY A 174 18.18 2.98 7.83
C GLY A 174 17.05 2.89 8.84
N ARG A 175 17.24 2.17 9.94
CA ARG A 175 16.24 2.04 11.01
C ARG A 175 16.15 3.32 11.82
N PHE A 176 14.95 3.61 12.32
CA PHE A 176 14.74 4.70 13.24
C PHE A 176 13.64 4.39 14.26
N ASP A 177 13.75 5.01 15.44
CA ASP A 177 12.70 5.10 16.44
C ASP A 177 12.31 6.58 16.58
N ALA A 178 11.03 6.88 16.57
CA ALA A 178 10.50 8.24 16.68
C ALA A 178 9.42 8.31 17.73
N ASP A 179 9.59 9.21 18.70
CA ASP A 179 8.56 9.52 19.68
C ASP A 179 7.98 10.90 19.40
N PRO A 180 6.65 11.09 19.48
CA PRO A 180 6.07 12.41 19.37
C PRO A 180 6.52 13.29 20.54
N LEU A 181 6.85 14.54 20.25
CA LEU A 181 7.13 15.53 21.28
C LEU A 181 5.83 16.18 21.73
N ALA A 182 5.70 16.44 23.03
CA ALA A 182 4.52 17.08 23.61
C ALA A 182 4.32 18.48 22.99
N GLY A 183 3.11 18.74 22.47
CA GLY A 183 2.70 20.01 21.89
C GLY A 183 1.73 19.85 20.71
N GLY A 184 0.61 20.57 20.75
CA GLY A 184 -0.40 20.64 19.69
C GLY A 184 -1.55 19.63 19.81
N GLU A 185 -2.46 19.66 18.83
CA GLU A 185 -3.72 18.87 18.79
C GLU A 185 -3.55 17.34 18.74
N ASP A 186 -2.33 16.83 18.54
CA ASP A 186 -2.03 15.42 18.31
C ASP A 186 -1.26 14.79 19.51
N ALA A 187 -1.77 15.01 20.73
CA ALA A 187 -1.17 14.46 21.96
C ALA A 187 -1.16 12.91 22.00
N ASP A 188 -2.09 12.28 21.30
CA ASP A 188 -2.32 10.83 21.31
C ASP A 188 -1.59 10.07 20.19
N ARG A 189 -0.67 10.71 19.47
CA ARG A 189 0.10 10.03 18.41
C ARG A 189 0.92 8.87 18.98
N PRO A 190 0.99 7.72 18.29
CA PRO A 190 1.81 6.62 18.76
C PRO A 190 3.30 6.91 18.48
N ALA A 191 4.17 6.27 19.25
CA ALA A 191 5.57 6.13 18.88
C ALA A 191 5.68 5.30 17.58
N VAL A 192 6.55 5.74 16.67
CA VAL A 192 6.73 5.14 15.35
C VAL A 192 8.12 4.53 15.26
N ARG A 193 8.17 3.29 14.79
CA ARG A 193 9.41 2.64 14.36
C ARG A 193 9.41 2.54 12.87
N GLY A 194 10.57 2.69 12.26
CA GLY A 194 10.63 2.54 10.83
C GLY A 194 11.99 2.17 10.31
N TRP A 195 11.98 2.00 9.00
CA TRP A 195 13.14 1.98 8.16
C TRP A 195 12.90 2.96 7.03
N VAL A 196 13.89 3.76 6.67
CA VAL A 196 13.88 4.47 5.38
C VAL A 196 15.24 4.34 4.69
N ALA A 197 15.24 4.48 3.37
CA ALA A 197 16.44 4.39 2.56
C ALA A 197 17.45 5.52 2.85
N HIS A 198 17.00 6.65 3.42
CA HIS A 198 17.88 7.77 3.74
C HIS A 198 17.24 8.72 4.79
N PRO A 199 18.01 9.31 5.71
CA PRO A 199 17.48 10.13 6.82
C PRO A 199 16.60 11.31 6.39
N SER A 200 16.79 11.86 5.18
CA SER A 200 15.93 12.94 4.65
C SER A 200 14.48 12.53 4.40
N ILE A 201 14.16 11.24 4.40
CA ILE A 201 12.81 10.71 4.19
C ILE A 201 12.02 10.70 5.51
N VAL A 202 12.70 10.69 6.67
CA VAL A 202 12.07 10.52 7.99
C VAL A 202 10.96 11.53 8.24
N ALA A 203 11.20 12.81 7.95
CA ALA A 203 10.22 13.85 8.19
C ALA A 203 8.95 13.69 7.33
N ASP A 204 9.10 13.37 6.03
CA ASP A 204 7.94 13.12 5.14
C ASP A 204 7.10 11.94 5.63
N GLU A 205 7.76 10.87 6.10
CA GLU A 205 7.06 9.69 6.61
C GLU A 205 6.36 9.99 7.95
N LEU A 206 7.05 10.65 8.89
CA LEU A 206 6.46 11.01 10.18
C LEU A 206 5.33 12.05 10.07
N GLY A 207 5.39 12.92 9.07
CA GLY A 207 4.33 13.89 8.78
C GLY A 207 2.97 13.23 8.53
N ARG A 208 2.99 12.02 7.98
CA ARG A 208 1.78 11.24 7.65
C ARG A 208 1.19 10.52 8.85
N TRP A 209 1.95 10.33 9.93
CA TRP A 209 1.47 9.75 11.18
C TRP A 209 0.64 10.70 12.04
N SER A 210 0.51 11.96 11.62
CA SER A 210 -0.45 12.90 12.20
C SER A 210 -1.88 12.58 11.79
N THR A 211 -2.87 13.06 12.55
CA THR A 211 -4.30 12.89 12.24
C THR A 211 -4.63 13.47 10.86
N ARG A 212 -4.06 14.65 10.57
CA ARG A 212 -4.02 15.25 9.24
C ARG A 212 -2.59 15.22 8.72
N PRO A 213 -2.31 14.70 7.51
CA PRO A 213 -0.97 14.76 6.92
C PRO A 213 -0.43 16.20 6.91
N ARG A 214 0.71 16.40 7.56
CA ARG A 214 1.36 17.72 7.69
C ARG A 214 2.86 17.61 7.70
N ALA A 215 3.55 18.75 7.59
CA ALA A 215 5.00 18.79 7.75
C ALA A 215 5.40 18.24 9.13
N ALA A 216 6.53 17.55 9.22
CA ALA A 216 7.12 17.11 10.48
C ALA A 216 8.46 17.79 10.74
N GLU A 217 8.63 18.26 11.97
CA GLU A 217 9.88 18.74 12.52
C GLU A 217 10.57 17.61 13.28
N VAL A 218 11.79 17.27 12.87
CA VAL A 218 12.57 16.18 13.46
C VAL A 218 13.69 16.74 14.32
N THR A 219 13.66 16.42 15.61
CA THR A 219 14.77 16.63 16.54
C THR A 219 15.53 15.32 16.72
N TRP A 220 16.80 15.27 16.32
CA TRP A 220 17.60 14.04 16.44
C TRP A 220 18.06 13.79 17.88
N ARG A 221 17.87 12.57 18.37
CA ARG A 221 18.43 12.10 19.64
C ARG A 221 19.83 11.56 19.40
N GLY A 222 20.83 12.32 19.83
CA GLY A 222 22.25 12.03 19.60
C GLY A 222 22.81 12.83 18.42
N ALA A 223 23.91 12.34 17.84
CA ALA A 223 24.50 13.00 16.68
C ALA A 223 23.54 12.92 15.47
N PRO A 224 23.25 14.04 14.78
CA PRO A 224 22.43 14.01 13.59
C PRO A 224 23.11 13.18 12.49
N PRO A 225 22.33 12.53 11.60
CA PRO A 225 22.89 11.77 10.50
C PRO A 225 23.75 12.66 9.59
N SER A 226 24.86 12.11 9.10
CA SER A 226 25.81 12.88 8.30
C SER A 226 25.22 13.26 6.93
N ALA A 227 25.58 14.44 6.43
CA ALA A 227 25.16 14.92 5.12
C ALA A 227 25.61 14.03 3.95
N GLY A 228 26.60 13.14 4.17
CA GLY A 228 27.10 12.17 3.20
C GLY A 228 26.53 10.74 3.34
N SER A 229 25.43 10.57 4.07
CA SER A 229 24.79 9.26 4.25
C SER A 229 24.41 8.64 2.90
N ARG A 230 24.77 7.35 2.71
CA ARG A 230 24.42 6.56 1.53
C ARG A 230 22.98 6.05 1.63
N LEU A 231 22.44 5.56 0.51
CA LEU A 231 21.18 4.82 0.54
C LEU A 231 21.35 3.52 1.32
N CYS A 232 20.44 3.29 2.26
CA CYS A 232 20.31 2.03 2.98
C CYS A 232 19.54 1.03 2.10
N THR A 233 19.91 -0.24 2.19
CA THR A 233 19.18 -1.35 1.54
C THR A 233 18.13 -1.91 2.48
N PHE A 234 16.91 -2.12 2.00
CA PHE A 234 15.89 -2.81 2.79
C PHE A 234 16.26 -4.28 2.93
N THR A 235 16.34 -4.76 4.16
CA THR A 235 16.60 -6.18 4.48
C THR A 235 15.58 -6.66 5.49
N SER A 236 15.35 -7.98 5.57
CA SER A 236 14.46 -8.55 6.59
C SER A 236 14.91 -8.23 8.02
N ALA A 237 16.21 -8.00 8.24
CA ALA A 237 16.76 -7.55 9.52
C ALA A 237 16.49 -6.06 9.80
N ALA A 238 16.31 -5.26 8.74
CA ALA A 238 15.97 -3.84 8.81
C ALA A 238 14.46 -3.59 8.92
N MET A 239 13.62 -4.61 8.71
CA MET A 239 12.18 -4.49 8.86
C MET A 239 11.82 -4.01 10.28
N PRO A 240 11.05 -2.92 10.43
CA PRO A 240 10.66 -2.44 11.75
C PRO A 240 9.86 -3.52 12.48
N ARG A 241 10.20 -3.74 13.75
CA ARG A 241 9.51 -4.69 14.64
C ARG A 241 9.05 -3.98 15.90
N VAL A 242 7.91 -4.43 16.38
CA VAL A 242 7.35 -4.02 17.67
C VAL A 242 7.76 -5.06 18.69
N THR A 243 8.33 -4.64 19.82
CA THR A 243 8.63 -5.58 20.92
C THR A 243 7.40 -5.82 21.78
N GLU A 244 7.36 -6.98 22.45
CA GLU A 244 6.29 -7.35 23.37
C GLU A 244 6.08 -6.30 24.46
N GLU A 245 7.18 -5.82 25.05
CA GLU A 245 7.20 -4.75 26.06
C GLU A 245 6.53 -3.47 25.58
N GLN A 246 6.74 -3.09 24.32
CA GLN A 246 6.13 -1.89 23.75
C GLN A 246 4.64 -2.07 23.49
N ALA A 247 4.25 -3.23 22.98
CA ALA A 247 2.85 -3.55 22.78
C ALA A 247 2.12 -3.54 24.13
N ALA A 248 2.69 -4.17 25.16
CA ALA A 248 2.17 -4.12 26.51
C ALA A 248 2.09 -2.68 27.06
N ALA A 249 3.15 -1.88 26.90
CA ALA A 249 3.15 -0.49 27.36
C ALA A 249 2.08 0.37 26.65
N ALA A 250 1.94 0.23 25.33
CA ALA A 250 0.93 0.96 24.55
C ALA A 250 -0.50 0.52 24.91
N PHE A 251 -0.70 -0.76 25.18
CA PHE A 251 -1.99 -1.28 25.66
C PHE A 251 -2.35 -0.67 27.02
N MET A 252 -1.41 -0.68 27.96
CA MET A 252 -1.63 -0.17 29.32
C MET A 252 -1.71 1.36 29.41
N ALA A 253 -1.21 2.09 28.40
CA ALA A 253 -1.25 3.56 28.37
C ALA A 253 -2.66 4.15 28.21
N ARG A 254 -3.65 3.34 27.82
CA ARG A 254 -5.03 3.79 27.51
C ARG A 254 -6.11 3.02 28.27
N PRO A 255 -6.12 3.07 29.61
CA PRO A 255 -7.14 2.41 30.42
C PRO A 255 -8.56 2.97 30.16
N ASP A 256 -8.66 4.21 29.70
CA ASP A 256 -9.90 4.85 29.26
C ASP A 256 -10.56 4.08 28.11
N LEU A 257 -9.78 3.68 27.10
CA LEU A 257 -10.29 2.96 25.94
C LEU A 257 -10.70 1.52 26.29
N VAL A 258 -9.97 0.90 27.21
CA VAL A 258 -10.34 -0.42 27.75
C VAL A 258 -11.67 -0.33 28.50
N ALA A 259 -11.90 0.73 29.27
CA ALA A 259 -13.17 0.95 29.96
C ALA A 259 -14.35 1.12 28.98
N GLU A 260 -14.17 1.81 27.85
CA GLU A 260 -15.19 1.89 26.79
C GLU A 260 -15.53 0.50 26.22
N ILE A 261 -14.54 -0.35 25.96
CA ILE A 261 -14.77 -1.72 25.48
C ILE A 261 -15.54 -2.54 26.52
N VAL A 262 -15.17 -2.44 27.81
CA VAL A 262 -15.85 -3.14 28.90
C VAL A 262 -17.32 -2.72 29.00
N ALA A 263 -17.61 -1.42 28.85
CA ALA A 263 -18.98 -0.90 28.86
C ALA A 263 -19.81 -1.45 27.69
N GLU A 264 -19.23 -1.54 26.48
CA GLU A 264 -19.91 -2.11 25.31
C GLU A 264 -20.20 -3.60 25.51
N ILE A 265 -19.22 -4.37 26.02
CA ILE A 265 -19.41 -5.79 26.33
C ILE A 265 -20.51 -5.98 27.39
N ASP A 266 -20.59 -5.11 28.39
CA ASP A 266 -21.69 -5.13 29.37
C ASP A 266 -23.07 -4.91 28.72
N GLY A 267 -23.15 -3.96 27.79
CA GLY A 267 -24.36 -3.74 26.99
C GLY A 267 -24.77 -5.02 26.25
N LEU A 268 -23.82 -5.67 25.57
CA LEU A 268 -24.06 -6.94 24.86
C LEU A 268 -24.51 -8.07 25.79
N ARG A 269 -23.91 -8.19 26.99
CA ARG A 269 -24.32 -9.21 27.99
C ARG A 269 -25.77 -9.06 28.42
N ARG A 270 -26.25 -7.81 28.51
CA ARG A 270 -27.64 -7.52 28.90
C ARG A 270 -28.63 -7.74 27.77
N SER A 271 -28.20 -7.58 26.51
CA SER A 271 -29.09 -7.69 25.34
C SER A 271 -29.09 -9.05 24.67
N VAL A 272 -27.99 -9.81 24.75
CA VAL A 272 -27.81 -11.07 23.99
C VAL A 272 -28.00 -12.29 24.89
N GLN A 273 -28.97 -13.14 24.54
CA GLN A 273 -29.19 -14.42 25.22
C GLN A 273 -28.12 -15.44 24.79
N ARG A 274 -27.59 -16.20 25.76
CA ARG A 274 -26.44 -17.09 25.55
C ARG A 274 -26.66 -18.18 24.49
N ASP A 275 -27.88 -18.70 24.42
CA ASP A 275 -28.32 -19.71 23.45
C ASP A 275 -28.60 -19.14 22.05
N ARG A 276 -28.66 -17.80 21.91
CA ARG A 276 -28.93 -17.10 20.64
C ARG A 276 -27.71 -16.36 20.07
N ILE A 277 -26.51 -16.58 20.62
CA ILE A 277 -25.30 -15.85 20.21
C ILE A 277 -25.00 -16.02 18.71
N ALA A 278 -25.12 -17.24 18.17
CA ALA A 278 -24.84 -17.49 16.75
C ALA A 278 -25.81 -16.74 15.82
N GLU A 279 -27.10 -16.71 16.18
CA GLU A 279 -28.14 -15.98 15.46
C GLU A 279 -27.85 -14.47 15.50
N GLU A 280 -27.58 -13.92 16.70
CA GLU A 280 -27.27 -12.50 16.88
C GLU A 280 -26.02 -12.06 16.11
N VAL A 281 -24.96 -12.87 16.13
CA VAL A 281 -23.73 -12.61 15.35
C VAL A 281 -24.03 -12.58 13.85
N THR A 282 -24.86 -13.50 13.37
CA THR A 282 -25.26 -13.56 11.96
C THR A 282 -26.08 -12.34 11.55
N GLU A 283 -27.08 -11.96 12.35
CA GLU A 283 -27.90 -10.77 12.10
C GLU A 283 -27.07 -9.48 12.10
N ARG A 284 -26.13 -9.36 13.05
CA ARG A 284 -25.21 -8.21 13.11
C ARG A 284 -24.27 -8.16 11.93
N ALA A 285 -23.72 -9.29 11.49
CA ALA A 285 -22.87 -9.36 10.31
C ALA A 285 -23.63 -8.95 9.05
N ALA A 286 -24.88 -9.43 8.88
CA ALA A 286 -25.73 -9.05 7.76
C ALA A 286 -26.06 -7.55 7.76
N ARG A 287 -26.40 -6.98 8.93
CA ARG A 287 -26.63 -5.53 9.09
C ARG A 287 -25.39 -4.72 8.75
N LEU A 288 -24.23 -5.14 9.28
CA LEU A 288 -22.95 -4.50 9.01
C LEU A 288 -22.61 -4.53 7.52
N GLN A 289 -22.89 -5.63 6.83
CA GLN A 289 -22.67 -5.75 5.39
C GLN A 289 -23.59 -4.82 4.58
N ALA A 290 -24.82 -4.60 5.04
CA ALA A 290 -25.78 -3.72 4.38
C ALA A 290 -25.46 -2.23 4.58
N GLU A 291 -25.08 -1.84 5.80
CA GLU A 291 -24.83 -0.44 6.16
C GLU A 291 -23.39 0.00 5.85
N GLU A 292 -22.43 -0.91 6.03
CA GLU A 292 -21.00 -0.62 6.00
C GLU A 292 -20.20 -1.75 5.31
N PRO A 293 -20.49 -2.03 4.02
CA PRO A 293 -19.78 -3.08 3.28
C PRO A 293 -18.28 -2.82 3.23
N GLN A 294 -17.51 -3.89 3.09
CA GLN A 294 -16.06 -3.78 2.92
C GLN A 294 -15.72 -3.06 1.60
N LEU A 295 -14.67 -2.25 1.65
CA LEU A 295 -14.22 -1.49 0.49
C LEU A 295 -13.33 -2.33 -0.45
N PRO A 296 -13.27 -1.99 -1.75
CA PRO A 296 -12.37 -2.62 -2.71
C PRO A 296 -10.90 -2.54 -2.27
N ASP A 297 -10.07 -3.46 -2.76
CA ASP A 297 -8.65 -3.44 -2.42
C ASP A 297 -7.94 -2.18 -2.92
N LEU A 298 -7.12 -1.60 -2.04
CA LEU A 298 -6.23 -0.50 -2.35
C LEU A 298 -4.87 -1.11 -2.71
N PHE A 299 -4.71 -1.47 -3.99
CA PHE A 299 -3.42 -1.94 -4.48
C PHE A 299 -2.41 -0.79 -4.38
N ALA A 300 -1.33 -1.01 -3.66
CA ALA A 300 -0.25 -0.05 -3.54
C ALA A 300 1.00 -0.56 -4.28
N PRO A 301 1.57 0.23 -5.20
CA PRO A 301 2.80 -0.11 -5.91
C PRO A 301 3.99 -0.33 -4.96
N GLY A 302 4.87 -1.28 -5.31
CA GLY A 302 5.98 -1.77 -4.48
C GLY A 302 7.24 -0.92 -4.40
N ASP A 303 7.21 0.35 -4.82
CA ASP A 303 8.38 1.24 -4.80
C ASP A 303 8.39 2.13 -3.55
N SER A 304 8.49 1.50 -2.37
CA SER A 304 8.61 2.25 -1.12
C SER A 304 10.07 2.40 -0.67
N TRP A 305 10.46 3.63 -0.35
CA TRP A 305 11.74 3.92 0.32
C TRP A 305 11.61 3.98 1.84
N ALA A 306 10.44 3.59 2.35
CA ALA A 306 10.13 3.63 3.75
C ALA A 306 9.21 2.47 4.14
N CYS A 307 9.36 2.04 5.38
CA CYS A 307 8.40 1.15 6.03
C CYS A 307 8.31 1.61 7.47
N THR A 308 7.11 1.96 7.93
CA THR A 308 6.90 2.42 9.30
C THR A 308 5.81 1.62 9.97
N ARG A 309 5.99 1.40 11.27
CA ARG A 309 5.09 0.65 12.12
C ARG A 309 4.88 1.35 13.44
N ALA A 310 3.67 1.24 13.96
CA ALA A 310 3.32 1.67 15.29
C ALA A 310 2.41 0.66 15.96
N VAL A 311 2.18 0.88 17.24
CA VAL A 311 1.15 0.19 18.00
C VAL A 311 0.14 1.24 18.41
N GLU A 312 -1.12 0.99 18.13
CA GLU A 312 -2.19 1.96 18.41
C GLU A 312 -3.52 1.26 18.69
N TRP A 313 -4.36 1.96 19.45
CA TRP A 313 -5.77 1.68 19.56
C TRP A 313 -6.50 2.31 18.38
N VAL A 314 -7.12 1.48 17.56
CA VAL A 314 -7.81 1.90 16.34
C VAL A 314 -9.31 1.82 16.56
N ARG A 315 -10.03 2.87 16.17
CA ARG A 315 -11.50 2.83 16.07
C ARG A 315 -11.88 1.72 15.12
N THR A 316 -12.65 0.74 15.57
CA THR A 316 -13.00 -0.43 14.75
C THR A 316 -13.68 0.00 13.45
N ARG A 317 -14.57 1.00 13.49
CA ARG A 317 -15.23 1.58 12.31
C ARG A 317 -14.30 2.14 11.24
N ALA A 318 -13.05 2.50 11.59
CA ALA A 318 -12.05 2.94 10.62
C ALA A 318 -11.39 1.76 9.86
N VAL A 319 -11.64 0.51 10.29
CA VAL A 319 -11.25 -0.70 9.56
C VAL A 319 -12.28 -0.96 8.47
N VAL A 320 -11.90 -0.65 7.24
CA VAL A 320 -12.81 -0.62 6.07
C VAL A 320 -12.68 -1.86 5.19
N ARG A 321 -11.66 -2.69 5.41
CA ARG A 321 -11.38 -3.87 4.58
C ARG A 321 -10.64 -4.93 5.36
N THR A 322 -10.90 -6.19 5.04
CA THR A 322 -10.12 -7.37 5.40
C THR A 322 -9.88 -8.23 4.15
N PRO A 323 -9.00 -9.25 4.22
CA PRO A 323 -8.84 -10.25 3.18
C PRO A 323 -10.10 -11.08 2.87
N ASP A 324 -11.06 -11.14 3.79
CA ASP A 324 -12.28 -11.93 3.65
C ASP A 324 -13.43 -10.94 3.34
N GLU A 325 -13.87 -10.88 2.08
CA GLU A 325 -14.62 -9.72 1.52
C GLU A 325 -15.99 -9.44 2.16
N VAL A 326 -16.58 -10.44 2.82
CA VAL A 326 -17.89 -10.34 3.46
C VAL A 326 -17.71 -10.44 4.98
N TRP A 327 -18.33 -9.51 5.71
CA TRP A 327 -18.27 -9.55 7.18
C TRP A 327 -18.87 -10.87 7.72
N GLY A 328 -18.14 -11.53 8.61
CA GLY A 328 -18.54 -12.79 9.24
C GLY A 328 -18.30 -14.05 8.40
N GLN A 329 -17.91 -13.94 7.13
CA GLN A 329 -17.59 -15.09 6.27
C GLN A 329 -16.08 -15.25 6.10
N PHE A 330 -15.60 -16.49 6.08
CA PHE A 330 -14.17 -16.81 5.95
C PHE A 330 -13.98 -17.91 4.90
N ASP A 331 -13.64 -17.51 3.68
CA ASP A 331 -13.50 -18.40 2.51
C ASP A 331 -12.12 -19.07 2.48
N ARG A 332 -11.79 -19.77 3.57
CA ARG A 332 -10.51 -20.50 3.69
C ARG A 332 -10.82 -21.98 3.84
N ASP A 333 -10.45 -22.77 2.83
CA ASP A 333 -10.36 -24.23 2.82
C ASP A 333 -9.36 -24.76 3.88
N ARG A 334 -9.54 -24.39 5.15
CA ARG A 334 -8.79 -24.98 6.25
C ARG A 334 -9.52 -26.25 6.67
N SER A 335 -8.95 -27.36 6.22
CA SER A 335 -9.06 -28.68 6.82
C SER A 335 -9.40 -28.67 8.32
N GLY A 336 -10.67 -28.89 8.65
CA GLY A 336 -11.11 -29.46 9.93
C GLY A 336 -11.71 -28.53 10.99
N ASP A 337 -11.46 -27.21 10.96
CA ASP A 337 -12.10 -26.27 11.88
C ASP A 337 -13.22 -25.55 11.13
N ASP A 338 -14.45 -25.61 11.66
CA ASP A 338 -15.59 -24.86 11.14
C ASP A 338 -15.29 -23.36 11.16
N PRO A 339 -14.97 -22.74 9.99
CA PRO A 339 -14.57 -21.34 9.95
C PRO A 339 -15.75 -20.42 10.31
N GLU A 340 -16.99 -20.87 10.14
CA GLU A 340 -18.20 -20.11 10.44
C GLU A 340 -18.46 -20.03 11.96
N GLY A 341 -18.02 -21.03 12.73
CA GLY A 341 -18.20 -21.09 14.18
C GLY A 341 -17.28 -20.15 14.98
N TRP A 342 -16.19 -19.65 14.40
CA TRP A 342 -15.17 -18.92 15.19
C TRP A 342 -15.70 -17.64 15.84
N VAL A 343 -16.46 -16.81 15.11
CA VAL A 343 -16.98 -15.54 15.64
C VAL A 343 -18.05 -15.77 16.71
N PRO A 344 -19.06 -16.65 16.50
CA PRO A 344 -19.97 -17.06 17.56
C PRO A 344 -19.28 -17.60 18.82
N ASP A 345 -18.31 -18.51 18.67
CA ASP A 345 -17.60 -19.13 19.80
C ASP A 345 -16.82 -18.10 20.62
N ARG A 346 -16.11 -17.20 19.94
CA ARG A 346 -15.36 -16.12 20.63
C ARG A 346 -16.27 -15.08 21.23
N THR A 347 -17.44 -14.85 20.65
CA THR A 347 -18.48 -14.00 21.25
C THR A 347 -18.97 -14.64 22.54
N ALA A 348 -19.29 -15.94 22.55
CA ALA A 348 -19.73 -16.65 23.74
C ALA A 348 -18.68 -16.63 24.86
N GLU A 349 -17.41 -16.84 24.50
CA GLU A 349 -16.30 -16.75 25.45
C GLU A 349 -16.17 -15.35 26.03
N LEU A 350 -16.14 -14.31 25.19
CA LEU A 350 -16.03 -12.90 25.63
C LEU A 350 -17.18 -12.48 26.54
N LEU A 351 -18.41 -12.90 26.21
CA LEU A 351 -19.59 -12.59 27.02
C LEU A 351 -19.61 -13.36 28.34
N ALA A 352 -18.92 -14.51 28.46
CA ALA A 352 -18.82 -15.28 29.69
C ALA A 352 -17.72 -14.80 30.66
N VAL A 353 -16.74 -14.01 30.18
CA VAL A 353 -15.61 -13.51 30.98
C VAL A 353 -16.06 -12.56 32.09
N GLY A 354 -15.49 -12.61 33.30
CA GLY A 354 -15.79 -11.61 34.34
C GLY A 354 -15.37 -10.19 33.91
N TYR A 355 -16.07 -9.13 34.36
CA TYR A 355 -15.73 -7.75 33.98
C TYR A 355 -14.27 -7.39 34.27
N ALA A 356 -13.75 -7.82 35.43
CA ALA A 356 -12.36 -7.59 35.84
C ALA A 356 -11.34 -8.32 34.95
N ASP A 357 -11.78 -9.38 34.25
CA ASP A 357 -10.92 -10.24 33.45
C ASP A 357 -10.95 -9.89 31.94
N VAL A 358 -11.82 -8.95 31.52
CA VAL A 358 -11.87 -8.48 30.13
C VAL A 358 -10.52 -7.94 29.66
N PRO A 359 -9.77 -7.12 30.43
CA PRO A 359 -8.45 -6.69 30.01
C PRO A 359 -7.53 -7.88 29.72
N ALA A 360 -7.45 -8.86 30.62
CA ALA A 360 -6.64 -10.06 30.45
C ALA A 360 -7.08 -10.88 29.23
N TYR A 361 -8.39 -10.98 28.99
CA TYR A 361 -8.94 -11.59 27.78
C TYR A 361 -8.46 -10.88 26.51
N LEU A 362 -8.58 -9.55 26.46
CA LEU A 362 -8.13 -8.75 25.33
C LEU A 362 -6.62 -8.93 25.09
N THR A 363 -5.81 -8.88 26.14
CA THR A 363 -4.35 -9.04 26.00
C THR A 363 -4.00 -10.45 25.46
N ARG A 364 -4.68 -11.50 25.93
CA ARG A 364 -4.47 -12.89 25.48
C ARG A 364 -4.96 -13.15 24.05
N HIS A 365 -6.19 -12.76 23.73
CA HIS A 365 -6.85 -13.16 22.48
C HIS A 365 -6.59 -12.18 21.33
N PHE A 366 -6.43 -10.89 21.63
CA PHE A 366 -6.06 -9.86 20.66
C PHE A 366 -4.55 -9.60 20.63
N GLY A 367 -3.78 -10.44 21.32
CA GLY A 367 -2.33 -10.50 21.21
C GLY A 367 -1.63 -9.20 21.52
N ALA A 368 -2.13 -8.43 22.49
CA ALA A 368 -1.50 -7.18 22.89
C ALA A 368 -0.10 -7.37 23.50
N HIS A 369 0.33 -8.61 23.73
CA HIS A 369 1.69 -8.96 24.13
C HIS A 369 2.63 -9.26 22.95
N SER A 370 2.16 -9.50 21.71
CA SER A 370 3.06 -9.90 20.63
C SER A 370 2.62 -9.44 19.24
N GLU A 371 3.60 -9.07 18.41
CA GLU A 371 3.37 -8.65 17.03
C GLU A 371 2.61 -9.71 16.22
N ALA A 372 2.95 -10.99 16.38
CA ALA A 372 2.27 -12.08 15.67
C ALA A 372 0.83 -12.32 16.17
N GLY A 373 0.54 -11.96 17.42
CA GLY A 373 -0.79 -12.10 18.02
C GLY A 373 -1.73 -10.93 17.71
N ALA A 374 -1.20 -9.72 17.54
CA ALA A 374 -1.99 -8.52 17.28
C ALA A 374 -2.69 -8.55 15.91
N VAL A 375 -3.75 -7.75 15.76
CA VAL A 375 -4.31 -7.46 14.43
C VAL A 375 -3.32 -6.56 13.69
N GLN A 376 -2.90 -7.01 12.51
CA GLN A 376 -1.98 -6.27 11.65
C GLN A 376 -2.80 -5.44 10.69
N LEU A 377 -2.69 -4.12 10.81
CA LEU A 377 -3.43 -3.18 9.99
C LEU A 377 -2.49 -2.43 9.06
N LEU A 378 -2.97 -2.18 7.85
CA LEU A 378 -2.40 -1.27 6.89
C LEU A 378 -3.04 0.10 7.09
N ARG A 379 -2.26 1.10 7.51
CA ARG A 379 -2.72 2.47 7.72
C ARG A 379 -2.72 3.22 6.39
N ILE A 380 -3.88 3.77 6.02
CA ILE A 380 -4.14 4.53 4.80
C ILE A 380 -4.44 5.97 5.22
N PRO A 381 -3.54 6.94 4.95
CA PRO A 381 -3.74 8.32 5.40
C PRO A 381 -4.91 9.00 4.67
N GLY A 382 -5.64 9.85 5.40
CA GLY A 382 -6.71 10.71 4.87
C GLY A 382 -6.68 12.09 5.53
N PRO A 383 -7.45 13.07 5.03
CA PRO A 383 -7.34 14.47 5.44
C PRO A 383 -7.79 14.80 6.88
N ALA A 384 -8.67 14.01 7.48
CA ALA A 384 -9.20 14.18 8.83
C ALA A 384 -8.88 13.01 9.77
N GLY A 385 -8.16 12.00 9.29
CA GLY A 385 -7.86 10.77 9.99
C GLY A 385 -7.60 9.61 9.02
N PRO A 386 -6.95 8.53 9.48
CA PRO A 386 -6.67 7.37 8.64
C PRO A 386 -7.88 6.45 8.47
N LEU A 387 -7.81 5.64 7.41
CA LEU A 387 -8.55 4.37 7.26
C LEU A 387 -7.57 3.21 7.43
N TYR A 388 -8.10 2.01 7.68
CA TYR A 388 -7.29 0.82 7.88
C TYR A 388 -7.81 -0.38 7.08
N ALA A 389 -6.88 -1.16 6.53
CA ALA A 389 -7.17 -2.47 5.94
C ALA A 389 -6.44 -3.57 6.72
N VAL A 390 -7.07 -4.71 6.96
CA VAL A 390 -6.44 -5.82 7.68
C VAL A 390 -5.44 -6.53 6.76
N GLY A 391 -4.19 -6.67 7.21
CA GLY A 391 -3.20 -7.55 6.60
C GLY A 391 -3.20 -8.95 7.23
N ALA A 392 -3.36 -9.02 8.55
CA ALA A 392 -3.49 -10.28 9.29
C ALA A 392 -4.38 -10.12 10.53
N GLY A 393 -5.08 -11.20 10.91
CA GLY A 393 -6.01 -11.19 12.04
C GLY A 393 -7.47 -10.88 11.67
N SER A 394 -7.92 -11.23 10.46
CA SER A 394 -9.31 -11.02 10.01
C SER A 394 -10.36 -11.42 11.02
N HIS A 395 -10.26 -12.65 11.58
CA HIS A 395 -11.24 -13.16 12.54
C HIS A 395 -11.49 -12.17 13.70
N ARG A 396 -10.42 -11.60 14.27
CA ARG A 396 -10.49 -10.61 15.35
C ARG A 396 -11.09 -9.29 14.89
N ALA A 397 -10.71 -8.82 13.70
CA ALA A 397 -11.29 -7.60 13.13
C ALA A 397 -12.79 -7.78 12.86
N HIS A 398 -13.22 -8.92 12.31
CA HIS A 398 -14.62 -9.27 12.09
C HIS A 398 -15.37 -9.30 13.42
N LEU A 399 -14.85 -9.98 14.45
CA LEU A 399 -15.46 -10.01 15.78
C LEU A 399 -15.66 -8.60 16.35
N CYS A 400 -14.62 -7.76 16.35
CA CYS A 400 -14.72 -6.38 16.81
C CYS A 400 -15.79 -5.57 16.05
N ARG A 401 -15.82 -5.72 14.73
CA ARG A 401 -16.76 -4.99 13.85
C ARG A 401 -18.20 -5.46 14.00
N ILE A 402 -18.43 -6.78 14.01
CA ILE A 402 -19.75 -7.39 14.13
C ILE A 402 -20.35 -7.09 15.50
N LEU A 403 -19.55 -7.18 16.57
CA LEU A 403 -20.03 -6.86 17.92
C LEU A 403 -20.18 -5.36 18.17
N GLY A 404 -19.69 -4.49 17.27
CA GLY A 404 -19.74 -3.04 17.46
C GLY A 404 -18.77 -2.53 18.54
N LEU A 405 -17.72 -3.28 18.86
CA LEU A 405 -16.73 -2.83 19.85
C LEU A 405 -16.09 -1.52 19.39
N PRO A 406 -15.91 -0.51 20.26
CA PRO A 406 -15.49 0.82 19.81
C PRO A 406 -14.03 0.88 19.36
N TRP A 407 -13.19 0.01 19.92
CA TRP A 407 -11.74 0.05 19.77
C TRP A 407 -11.15 -1.35 19.59
N MET A 408 -10.04 -1.40 18.85
CA MET A 408 -9.24 -2.61 18.66
C MET A 408 -7.77 -2.25 18.76
N PHE A 409 -7.04 -3.01 19.56
CA PHE A 409 -5.60 -2.89 19.66
C PHE A 409 -4.93 -3.52 18.43
N SER A 410 -3.96 -2.82 17.84
CA SER A 410 -3.37 -3.25 16.57
C SER A 410 -1.90 -2.84 16.43
N VAL A 411 -1.20 -3.58 15.57
CA VAL A 411 0.07 -3.14 15.00
C VAL A 411 -0.23 -2.59 13.63
N THR A 412 0.04 -1.31 13.43
CA THR A 412 -0.24 -0.62 12.18
C THR A 412 1.03 -0.47 11.38
N THR A 413 0.99 -0.85 10.12
CA THR A 413 2.03 -0.58 9.13
C THR A 413 1.49 0.49 8.19
N MET A 414 2.19 1.60 8.02
CA MET A 414 1.77 2.64 7.08
C MET A 414 2.38 2.38 5.70
N MET A 415 1.54 2.49 4.66
CA MET A 415 2.04 2.60 3.30
C MET A 415 2.39 4.05 2.99
N SER A 416 3.63 4.27 2.60
CA SER A 416 4.01 5.53 1.97
C SER A 416 3.26 5.65 0.65
N LEU A 417 2.67 6.83 0.38
CA LEU A 417 2.16 7.15 -0.96
C LEU A 417 3.22 6.79 -2.01
N PRO A 418 2.86 5.98 -3.02
CA PRO A 418 3.80 5.56 -4.04
C PRO A 418 4.33 6.81 -4.75
N ARG A 419 5.62 6.81 -5.08
CA ARG A 419 6.25 7.94 -5.80
C ARG A 419 5.81 8.02 -7.26
N ARG A 420 5.47 6.86 -7.81
CA ARG A 420 4.96 6.70 -9.16
C ARG A 420 3.84 5.67 -9.16
N ILE A 421 2.82 5.93 -9.95
CA ILE A 421 1.75 4.98 -10.18
C ILE A 421 1.32 5.05 -11.63
N GLU A 422 1.05 3.91 -12.23
CA GLU A 422 0.56 3.82 -13.61
C GLU A 422 -0.95 3.59 -13.59
N THR A 423 -1.66 4.10 -14.60
CA THR A 423 -3.10 3.88 -14.76
C THR A 423 -3.45 2.40 -14.76
N THR A 424 -2.61 1.56 -15.34
CA THR A 424 -2.74 0.09 -15.37
C THR A 424 -2.57 -0.58 -14.01
N ALA A 425 -1.90 0.08 -13.05
CA ALA A 425 -1.69 -0.47 -11.71
C ALA A 425 -2.92 -0.27 -10.81
N VAL A 426 -3.75 0.73 -11.09
CA VAL A 426 -4.95 1.06 -10.30
C VAL A 426 -6.26 0.74 -11.01
N THR A 427 -6.22 0.61 -12.33
CA THR A 427 -7.40 0.29 -13.14
C THR A 427 -7.57 -1.23 -13.19
N PRO A 428 -8.73 -1.76 -12.78
CA PRO A 428 -9.04 -3.18 -12.93
C PRO A 428 -8.87 -3.63 -14.39
N SER A 429 -8.31 -4.83 -14.59
CA SER A 429 -7.98 -5.36 -15.91
C SER A 429 -9.20 -5.46 -16.82
N GLU A 430 -10.38 -5.72 -16.25
CA GLU A 430 -11.67 -5.85 -16.93
C GLU A 430 -12.15 -4.54 -17.57
N HIS A 431 -11.68 -3.37 -17.10
CA HIS A 431 -12.00 -2.08 -17.71
C HIS A 431 -11.12 -1.77 -18.93
N GLY A 432 -10.04 -2.54 -19.14
CA GLY A 432 -9.16 -2.41 -20.29
C GLY A 432 -8.56 -1.01 -20.50
N PRO A 433 -8.15 -0.69 -21.74
CA PRO A 433 -7.54 0.61 -22.07
C PRO A 433 -8.45 1.82 -21.84
N GLU A 434 -9.76 1.67 -22.01
CA GLU A 434 -10.71 2.77 -21.81
C GLU A 434 -10.80 3.19 -20.35
N GLY A 435 -10.87 2.23 -19.42
CA GLY A 435 -10.79 2.53 -17.99
C GLY A 435 -9.48 3.24 -17.61
N ALA A 436 -8.36 2.87 -18.25
CA ALA A 436 -7.07 3.51 -18.00
C ALA A 436 -7.04 4.97 -18.50
N ARG A 437 -7.64 5.26 -19.67
CA ARG A 437 -7.80 6.64 -20.18
C ARG A 437 -8.72 7.47 -19.27
N GLU A 438 -9.79 6.86 -18.78
CA GLU A 438 -10.70 7.49 -17.83
C GLU A 438 -9.93 7.87 -16.56
N THR A 439 -9.21 6.92 -15.95
CA THR A 439 -8.36 7.17 -14.77
C THR A 439 -7.38 8.31 -14.99
N ALA A 440 -6.66 8.34 -16.13
CA ALA A 440 -5.76 9.45 -16.46
C ALA A 440 -6.50 10.80 -16.54
N THR A 441 -7.73 10.81 -17.05
CA THR A 441 -8.56 12.01 -17.14
C THR A 441 -8.99 12.49 -15.75
N LEU A 442 -9.36 11.57 -14.86
CA LEU A 442 -9.66 11.90 -13.46
C LEU A 442 -8.44 12.48 -12.75
N TRP A 443 -7.24 11.93 -12.96
CA TRP A 443 -6.00 12.48 -12.40
C TRP A 443 -5.73 13.92 -12.85
N ARG A 444 -5.99 14.25 -14.12
CA ARG A 444 -5.91 15.65 -14.59
C ARG A 444 -6.90 16.55 -13.85
N GLY A 445 -8.13 16.09 -13.65
CA GLY A 445 -9.16 16.81 -12.90
C GLY A 445 -8.79 17.05 -11.44
N LEU A 446 -8.14 16.06 -10.80
CA LEU A 446 -7.62 16.16 -9.43
C LEU A 446 -6.45 17.16 -9.33
N LEU A 447 -5.53 17.14 -10.30
CA LEU A 447 -4.41 18.10 -10.39
C LEU A 447 -4.93 19.53 -10.55
N ALA A 448 -5.89 19.73 -11.46
CA ALA A 448 -6.47 21.05 -11.71
C ALA A 448 -7.17 21.63 -10.48
N ARG A 449 -7.72 20.77 -9.61
CA ARG A 449 -8.39 21.15 -8.35
C ARG A 449 -7.47 21.18 -7.14
N GLY A 450 -6.17 20.90 -7.30
CA GLY A 450 -5.20 20.91 -6.20
C GLY A 450 -5.37 19.79 -5.18
N LEU A 451 -6.17 18.76 -5.47
CA LEU A 451 -6.37 17.61 -4.56
C LEU A 451 -5.18 16.64 -4.57
N VAL A 452 -4.40 16.69 -5.65
CA VAL A 452 -3.15 15.97 -5.83
C VAL A 452 -2.14 16.92 -6.50
N ARG A 453 -0.86 16.60 -6.39
CA ARG A 453 0.22 17.35 -7.02
C ARG A 453 1.24 16.39 -7.61
N GLY A 454 1.80 16.75 -8.76
CA GLY A 454 2.90 16.06 -9.40
C GLY A 454 2.82 16.17 -10.92
N GLU A 455 3.37 15.18 -11.62
CA GLU A 455 3.54 15.21 -13.08
C GLU A 455 2.91 13.97 -13.73
N LEU A 456 2.10 14.18 -14.77
CA LEU A 456 1.58 13.12 -15.61
C LEU A 456 2.46 12.93 -16.84
N ILE A 457 2.91 11.71 -17.07
CA ILE A 457 3.78 11.34 -18.18
C ILE A 457 3.13 10.22 -18.96
N THR A 458 2.82 10.49 -20.23
CA THR A 458 2.35 9.48 -21.16
C THR A 458 3.48 8.49 -21.47
N ARG A 459 3.26 7.20 -21.19
CA ARG A 459 4.25 6.12 -21.34
C ARG A 459 3.79 5.16 -22.43
N TYR A 460 4.58 4.96 -23.48
CA TYR A 460 4.37 3.97 -24.56
C TYR A 460 3.07 4.13 -25.40
N SER A 461 1.93 4.44 -24.79
CA SER A 461 0.62 4.69 -25.40
C SER A 461 -0.11 5.86 -24.71
N ASP A 462 -1.20 6.32 -25.30
CA ASP A 462 -2.05 7.40 -24.79
C ASP A 462 -2.84 7.04 -23.52
N TRP A 463 -2.93 5.75 -23.18
CA TRP A 463 -3.74 5.24 -22.07
C TRP A 463 -2.91 4.70 -20.90
N VAL A 464 -1.62 4.44 -21.09
CA VAL A 464 -0.68 4.14 -20.01
C VAL A 464 -0.04 5.45 -19.58
N VAL A 465 -0.57 6.05 -18.51
CA VAL A 465 -0.06 7.29 -17.95
C VAL A 465 0.60 6.99 -16.62
N GLU A 466 1.85 7.41 -16.45
CA GLU A 466 2.56 7.42 -15.17
C GLU A 466 2.26 8.74 -14.47
N PHE A 467 1.79 8.67 -13.23
CA PHE A 467 1.71 9.81 -12.34
C PHE A 467 2.87 9.77 -11.36
N ARG A 468 3.78 10.74 -11.46
CA ARG A 468 4.83 11.02 -10.47
C ARG A 468 4.25 11.87 -9.36
N ILE A 469 3.94 11.25 -8.22
CA ILE A 469 3.14 11.87 -7.15
C ILE A 469 4.05 12.62 -6.20
N GLU A 470 3.80 13.92 -6.05
CA GLU A 470 4.40 14.76 -5.02
C GLU A 470 3.53 14.79 -3.76
N TYR A 471 2.22 14.90 -3.95
CA TYR A 471 1.22 14.96 -2.91
C TYR A 471 -0.09 14.35 -3.39
N ALA A 472 -0.81 13.71 -2.48
CA ALA A 472 -2.21 13.34 -2.68
C ALA A 472 -2.94 13.50 -1.35
N LEU A 473 -4.09 14.18 -1.37
CA LEU A 473 -4.92 14.40 -0.18
C LEU A 473 -5.31 13.08 0.50
N ALA A 474 -5.65 12.08 -0.32
CA ALA A 474 -5.81 10.71 0.11
C ALA A 474 -5.40 9.74 -1.02
N PRO A 475 -4.75 8.59 -0.73
CA PRO A 475 -4.29 7.66 -1.76
C PRO A 475 -5.41 7.11 -2.65
N TRP A 476 -6.60 6.88 -2.09
CA TRP A 476 -7.73 6.28 -2.82
C TRP A 476 -8.34 7.22 -3.87
N LEU A 477 -8.06 8.54 -3.83
CA LEU A 477 -8.50 9.46 -4.87
C LEU A 477 -7.87 9.13 -6.23
N LEU A 478 -6.74 8.39 -6.24
CA LEU A 478 -6.04 7.97 -7.45
C LEU A 478 -6.68 6.73 -8.10
N LEU A 479 -7.68 6.12 -7.46
CA LEU A 479 -8.39 4.97 -8.00
C LEU A 479 -9.43 5.39 -9.06
N PRO A 480 -9.95 4.44 -9.85
CA PRO A 480 -11.11 4.66 -10.71
C PRO A 480 -12.32 5.22 -9.94
N ALA A 481 -13.22 5.89 -10.66
CA ALA A 481 -14.29 6.70 -10.05
C ALA A 481 -15.21 5.93 -9.10
N ASP A 482 -15.55 4.69 -9.42
CA ASP A 482 -16.37 3.79 -8.59
C ASP A 482 -15.70 3.52 -7.24
N ARG A 483 -14.42 3.14 -7.26
CA ARG A 483 -13.64 2.84 -6.05
C ARG A 483 -13.38 4.10 -5.23
N ALA A 484 -12.94 5.18 -5.87
CA ALA A 484 -12.70 6.46 -5.19
C ALA A 484 -13.97 6.97 -4.50
N THR A 485 -15.14 6.86 -5.16
CA THR A 485 -16.41 7.27 -4.57
C THR A 485 -16.80 6.40 -3.38
N ALA A 486 -16.65 5.07 -3.47
CA ALA A 486 -16.95 4.18 -2.35
C ALA A 486 -16.11 4.53 -1.11
N TYR A 487 -14.82 4.79 -1.29
CA TYR A 487 -13.96 5.29 -0.23
C TYR A 487 -14.40 6.66 0.29
N ASN A 488 -14.74 7.61 -0.58
CA ASN A 488 -15.15 8.95 -0.15
C ASN A 488 -16.45 8.93 0.66
N GLN A 489 -17.44 8.15 0.23
CA GLN A 489 -18.70 7.97 0.96
C GLN A 489 -18.46 7.36 2.34
N ARG A 490 -17.64 6.31 2.39
CA ARG A 490 -17.25 5.67 3.66
C ARG A 490 -16.50 6.63 4.58
N TYR A 491 -15.62 7.44 4.00
CA TYR A 491 -14.83 8.42 4.74
C TYR A 491 -15.70 9.54 5.32
N GLU A 492 -16.70 10.03 4.56
CA GLU A 492 -17.64 11.07 5.02
C GLU A 492 -18.49 10.59 6.20
N LEU A 493 -18.89 9.31 6.23
CA LEU A 493 -19.58 8.72 7.39
C LEU A 493 -18.72 8.71 8.66
N LEU A 494 -17.40 8.49 8.50
CA LEU A 494 -16.46 8.42 9.62
C LEU A 494 -15.98 9.80 10.07
N TYR A 495 -15.84 10.73 9.13
CA TYR A 495 -15.31 12.08 9.32
C TYR A 495 -16.22 13.11 8.60
N PRO A 496 -17.42 13.39 9.13
CA PRO A 496 -18.36 14.32 8.49
C PRO A 496 -17.74 15.71 8.26
N GLY A 497 -17.93 16.25 7.06
CA GLY A 497 -17.42 17.55 6.62
C GLY A 497 -15.96 17.55 6.18
N ALA A 498 -15.24 16.42 6.27
CA ALA A 498 -13.83 16.37 5.89
C ALA A 498 -13.62 16.69 4.41
N TRP A 499 -14.50 16.22 3.53
CA TRP A 499 -14.42 16.50 2.10
C TRP A 499 -14.82 17.93 1.74
N ALA A 500 -15.85 18.45 2.39
CA ALA A 500 -16.24 19.85 2.23
C ALA A 500 -15.10 20.80 2.65
N GLY A 501 -14.42 20.49 3.76
CA GLY A 501 -13.23 21.23 4.22
C GLY A 501 -12.05 21.15 3.26
N ALA A 502 -11.98 20.12 2.42
CA ALA A 502 -10.98 19.96 1.36
C ALA A 502 -11.44 20.51 -0.01
N GLY A 503 -12.59 21.17 -0.09
CA GLY A 503 -13.12 21.77 -1.32
C GLY A 503 -13.82 20.78 -2.26
N ILE A 504 -14.13 19.57 -1.80
CA ILE A 504 -14.91 18.59 -2.56
C ILE A 504 -16.39 18.76 -2.19
N PRO A 505 -17.28 19.10 -3.14
CA PRO A 505 -18.70 19.28 -2.85
C PRO A 505 -19.39 17.94 -2.59
N GLU A 506 -20.36 17.93 -1.67
CA GLU A 506 -21.16 16.73 -1.32
C GLU A 506 -21.79 16.07 -2.55
N ALA A 507 -22.25 16.87 -3.52
CA ALA A 507 -22.83 16.38 -4.76
C ALA A 507 -21.88 15.47 -5.55
N ALA A 508 -20.56 15.71 -5.52
CA ALA A 508 -19.57 14.89 -6.21
C ALA A 508 -19.37 13.52 -5.54
N LEU A 509 -19.76 13.37 -4.26
CA LEU A 509 -19.61 12.14 -3.49
C LEU A 509 -20.76 11.15 -3.72
N ARG A 510 -21.86 11.58 -4.35
CA ARG A 510 -23.09 10.78 -4.43
C ARG A 510 -22.98 9.56 -5.31
N SER A 511 -22.15 9.60 -6.35
CA SER A 511 -21.97 8.49 -7.27
C SER A 511 -20.68 8.64 -8.08
N ALA A 512 -20.20 7.52 -8.65
CA ALA A 512 -19.08 7.51 -9.58
C ALA A 512 -19.30 8.49 -10.75
N GLN A 513 -20.54 8.61 -11.23
CA GLN A 513 -20.88 9.53 -12.31
C GLN A 513 -20.77 10.99 -11.86
N ALA A 514 -21.25 11.33 -10.66
CA ALA A 514 -21.13 12.68 -10.13
C ALA A 514 -19.66 13.06 -9.89
N TRP A 515 -18.86 12.12 -9.39
CA TRP A 515 -17.42 12.27 -9.23
C TRP A 515 -16.71 12.56 -10.56
N ARG A 516 -17.00 11.76 -11.60
CA ARG A 516 -16.48 11.98 -12.96
C ARG A 516 -16.86 13.35 -13.50
N SER A 517 -18.16 13.66 -13.52
CA SER A 517 -18.67 14.92 -14.05
C SER A 517 -18.07 16.12 -13.32
N TRP A 518 -17.92 16.03 -12.00
CA TRP A 518 -17.28 17.09 -11.24
C TRP A 518 -15.81 17.25 -11.61
N LEU A 519 -15.02 16.18 -11.74
CA LEU A 519 -13.60 16.26 -12.08
C LEU A 519 -13.32 16.68 -13.53
N THR A 520 -14.20 16.34 -14.47
CA THR A 520 -14.04 16.67 -15.88
C THR A 520 -14.68 17.99 -16.28
N ALA A 521 -15.53 18.57 -15.43
CA ALA A 521 -16.09 19.89 -15.66
C ALA A 521 -14.97 20.95 -15.75
N PRO A 522 -15.07 21.91 -16.68
CA PRO A 522 -14.13 23.03 -16.76
C PRO A 522 -14.18 23.80 -15.43
N LEU A 523 -13.00 24.13 -14.90
CA LEU A 523 -12.93 25.07 -13.79
C LEU A 523 -13.45 26.40 -14.32
N GLY A 524 -14.51 26.94 -13.70
CA GLY A 524 -14.99 28.27 -14.04
C GLY A 524 -13.81 29.24 -14.02
N ALA A 525 -13.67 30.05 -15.06
CA ALA A 525 -12.66 31.11 -15.09
C ALA A 525 -12.81 31.92 -13.79
N PRO A 526 -11.71 32.30 -13.12
CA PRO A 526 -11.80 33.21 -11.99
C PRO A 526 -12.61 34.42 -12.46
N THR A 527 -13.77 34.63 -11.84
CA THR A 527 -14.59 35.81 -12.08
C THR A 527 -13.67 37.00 -11.89
N GLY A 528 -13.46 37.74 -12.98
CA GLY A 528 -12.56 38.86 -13.05
C GLY A 528 -12.81 39.82 -11.90
N VAL A 529 -11.72 40.40 -11.43
CA VAL A 529 -11.72 41.65 -10.68
C VAL A 529 -12.73 42.59 -11.34
N ASP A 530 -13.81 42.89 -10.62
CA ASP A 530 -14.69 44.00 -10.94
C ASP A 530 -13.82 45.28 -10.93
N ASN A 531 -13.35 45.67 -12.11
CA ASN A 531 -13.02 47.06 -12.39
C ASN A 531 -14.35 47.82 -12.48
N ALA A 532 -14.96 48.07 -11.32
CA ALA A 532 -15.90 49.15 -11.15
C ALA A 532 -15.16 50.31 -10.47
N ASP A 533 -15.40 51.52 -10.98
CA ASP A 533 -14.90 52.82 -10.52
C ASP A 533 -13.50 53.26 -10.98
N VAL A 534 -13.36 53.54 -12.29
CA VAL A 534 -12.85 54.83 -12.76
C VAL A 534 -13.63 55.23 -14.02
N SER A 535 -14.67 56.06 -13.86
CA SER A 535 -15.16 57.07 -14.82
C SER A 535 -16.34 57.83 -14.21
#